data_AF-A0A3C0YUF0-F1
#
_entry.id   AF-A0A3C0YUF0-F1
#
_cell.length_a   1.000
_cell.length_b   1.000
_cell.length_c   1.000
_cell.angle_alpha   90.00
_cell.angle_beta   90.00
_cell.angle_gamma   90.00
#
_symmetry.space_group_name_H-M   'P 1'
#
loop_
_entity.id
_entity.type
_entity.pdbx_description
1 polymer ?
#
loop_
_entity_poly.entity_id
_entity_poly.type
_entity_poly.pdbx_seq_one_letter_code
_entity_poly.pdbx_strand_id
1 'polypeptide(L)'
;MNALDWLLPGRSRSAKLMEGIQTATASAASQAEMSRFSRRESALWQMFCSGAGEVVCQLLVKNQDRRLDWGVRSRRRKVDGYRLMTIYWWMLLYHLVLYRHQGFDGHDPQDDLPLFREAAQAFLQRELDPLPIEHGPSPWTERWDRQFALESAMGIYDNVHGLLGLHVDLTKRINRVSLFTTATEQGFGKAIKQLEVGGQ
;
A
#
# COMPACT_ATOMS: atom_id res chain seq x y z
N MET A 1 24.53 -14.51 13.71
CA MET A 1 25.00 -13.29 13.02
C MET A 1 26.19 -13.66 12.17
N ASN A 2 26.12 -13.50 10.85
CA ASN A 2 27.14 -14.02 9.93
C ASN A 2 28.06 -12.88 9.43
N ALA A 3 29.35 -13.15 9.24
CA ALA A 3 30.38 -12.13 8.95
C ALA A 3 30.14 -11.33 7.64
N LEU A 4 29.30 -11.85 6.74
CA LEU A 4 28.89 -11.18 5.49
C LEU A 4 27.93 -10.00 5.70
N ASP A 5 27.23 -9.91 6.84
CA ASP A 5 26.31 -8.80 7.14
C ASP A 5 27.04 -7.46 7.35
N TRP A 6 28.32 -7.51 7.74
CA TRP A 6 29.17 -6.33 7.95
C TRP A 6 29.68 -5.71 6.64
N LEU A 7 29.85 -6.52 5.59
CA LEU A 7 30.41 -6.07 4.31
C LEU A 7 29.39 -5.39 3.39
N LEU A 8 28.09 -5.60 3.63
CA LEU A 8 27.01 -5.01 2.82
C LEU A 8 25.84 -4.55 3.71
N PRO A 9 26.00 -3.49 4.53
CA PRO A 9 24.96 -3.01 5.44
C PRO A 9 23.63 -2.67 4.74
N GLY A 10 23.66 -2.39 3.43
CA GLY A 10 22.47 -2.18 2.60
C GLY A 10 21.64 -3.45 2.29
N ARG A 11 22.27 -4.64 2.23
CA ARG A 11 21.55 -5.91 1.98
C ARG A 11 20.73 -6.33 3.19
N SER A 12 21.31 -6.26 4.39
CA SER A 12 20.61 -6.58 5.64
C SER A 12 19.37 -5.69 5.85
N ARG A 13 19.47 -4.37 5.58
CA ARG A 13 18.31 -3.48 5.69
C ARG A 13 17.24 -3.73 4.64
N SER A 14 17.64 -4.07 3.42
CA SER A 14 16.71 -4.41 2.34
C SER A 14 15.93 -5.69 2.66
N ALA A 15 16.60 -6.69 3.25
CA ALA A 15 15.96 -7.93 3.70
C ALA A 15 14.95 -7.65 4.82
N LYS A 16 15.33 -6.87 5.84
CA LYS A 16 14.42 -6.48 6.94
C LYS A 16 13.19 -5.71 6.46
N LEU A 17 13.34 -4.82 5.48
CA LEU A 17 12.19 -4.13 4.89
C LEU A 17 11.30 -5.09 4.09
N MET A 18 11.89 -6.02 3.33
CA MET A 18 11.13 -7.02 2.59
C MET A 18 10.34 -7.92 3.55
N GLU A 19 10.96 -8.38 4.63
CA GLU A 19 10.32 -9.15 5.70
C GLU A 19 9.18 -8.35 6.34
N GLY A 20 9.42 -7.09 6.73
CA GLY A 20 8.36 -6.25 7.29
C GLY A 20 7.18 -6.02 6.34
N ILE A 21 7.43 -5.89 5.03
CA ILE A 21 6.36 -5.79 4.02
C ILE A 21 5.57 -7.10 3.92
N GLN A 22 6.26 -8.25 3.94
CA GLN A 22 5.62 -9.57 3.91
C GLN A 22 4.77 -9.78 5.17
N THR A 23 5.28 -9.41 6.35
CA THR A 23 4.53 -9.47 7.61
C THR A 23 3.30 -8.57 7.57
N ALA A 24 3.45 -7.31 7.14
CA ALA A 24 2.30 -6.39 7.00
C ALA A 24 1.26 -6.92 6.01
N THR A 25 1.71 -7.50 4.89
CA THR A 25 0.82 -8.09 3.87
C THR A 25 0.06 -9.30 4.41
N ALA A 26 0.75 -10.21 5.08
CA ALA A 26 0.13 -11.39 5.67
C ALA A 26 -0.84 -11.02 6.81
N SER A 27 -0.45 -10.04 7.63
CA SER A 27 -1.31 -9.54 8.72
C SER A 27 -2.55 -8.84 8.19
N ALA A 28 -2.41 -7.99 7.16
CA ALA A 28 -3.57 -7.39 6.50
C ALA A 28 -4.46 -8.46 5.88
N ALA A 29 -3.90 -9.46 5.21
CA ALA A 29 -4.68 -10.54 4.60
C ALA A 29 -5.48 -11.36 5.63
N SER A 30 -4.94 -11.62 6.83
CA SER A 30 -5.66 -12.34 7.89
C SER A 30 -6.88 -11.58 8.43
N GLN A 31 -6.97 -10.27 8.15
CA GLN A 31 -8.14 -9.47 8.49
C GLN A 31 -9.42 -9.97 7.80
N ALA A 32 -9.33 -10.63 6.65
CA ALA A 32 -10.50 -11.20 5.99
C ALA A 32 -11.25 -12.21 6.87
N GLU A 33 -10.53 -13.07 7.59
CA GLU A 33 -11.12 -14.06 8.50
C GLU A 33 -11.76 -13.38 9.71
N MET A 34 -11.08 -12.39 10.29
CA MET A 34 -11.59 -11.62 11.43
C MET A 34 -12.85 -10.83 11.08
N SER A 35 -12.89 -10.26 9.88
CA SER A 35 -14.03 -9.52 9.35
C SER A 35 -15.10 -10.42 8.74
N ARG A 36 -14.92 -11.76 8.77
CA ARG A 36 -15.87 -12.76 8.26
C ARG A 36 -16.26 -12.56 6.79
N PHE A 37 -15.31 -12.15 5.97
CA PHE A 37 -15.52 -11.99 4.54
C PHE A 37 -15.94 -13.32 3.91
N SER A 38 -16.92 -13.25 3.02
CA SER A 38 -17.24 -14.32 2.09
C SER A 38 -16.02 -14.70 1.26
N ARG A 39 -16.10 -15.83 0.56
CA ARG A 39 -15.01 -16.29 -0.30
C ARG A 39 -14.63 -15.26 -1.37
N ARG A 40 -15.62 -14.56 -1.94
CA ARG A 40 -15.37 -13.55 -2.99
C ARG A 40 -14.74 -12.28 -2.42
N GLU A 41 -15.30 -11.75 -1.33
CA GLU A 41 -14.72 -10.59 -0.62
C GLU A 41 -13.29 -10.87 -0.14
N SER A 42 -13.03 -12.09 0.34
CA SER A 42 -11.69 -12.53 0.75
C SER A 42 -10.70 -12.53 -0.41
N ALA A 43 -11.12 -12.95 -1.61
CA ALA A 43 -10.26 -12.94 -2.78
C ALA A 43 -9.91 -11.51 -3.23
N LEU A 44 -10.89 -10.60 -3.24
CA LEU A 44 -10.65 -9.18 -3.49
C LEU A 44 -9.72 -8.56 -2.45
N TRP A 45 -9.98 -8.82 -1.16
CA TRP A 45 -9.16 -8.33 -0.07
C TRP A 45 -7.70 -8.79 -0.17
N GLN A 46 -7.48 -10.09 -0.44
CA GLN A 46 -6.13 -10.63 -0.63
C GLN A 46 -5.42 -10.00 -1.82
N MET A 47 -6.15 -9.68 -2.89
CA MET A 47 -5.60 -8.98 -4.06
C MET A 47 -5.20 -7.54 -3.69
N PHE A 48 -6.02 -6.82 -2.92
CA PHE A 48 -5.68 -5.48 -2.43
C PHE A 48 -4.44 -5.51 -1.52
N CYS A 49 -4.38 -6.43 -0.56
CA CYS A 49 -3.23 -6.60 0.34
C CYS A 49 -1.94 -6.91 -0.41
N SER A 50 -2.02 -7.82 -1.39
CA SER A 50 -0.89 -8.23 -2.21
C SER A 50 -0.40 -7.10 -3.11
N GLY A 51 -1.32 -6.40 -3.78
CA GLY A 51 -1.01 -5.24 -4.62
C GLY A 51 -0.38 -4.10 -3.82
N ALA A 52 -0.90 -3.79 -2.63
CA ALA A 52 -0.30 -2.82 -1.71
C ALA A 52 1.13 -3.24 -1.33
N GLY A 53 1.34 -4.50 -0.96
CA GLY A 53 2.65 -5.05 -0.63
C GLY A 53 3.65 -4.94 -1.78
N GLU A 54 3.22 -5.25 -3.00
CA GLU A 54 4.07 -5.12 -4.20
C GLU A 54 4.45 -3.65 -4.45
N VAL A 55 3.50 -2.73 -4.37
CA VAL A 55 3.75 -1.30 -4.56
C VAL A 55 4.75 -0.78 -3.52
N VAL A 56 4.56 -1.10 -2.24
CA VAL A 56 5.51 -0.72 -1.17
C VAL A 56 6.88 -1.35 -1.41
N CYS A 57 6.92 -2.61 -1.86
CA CYS A 57 8.16 -3.29 -2.21
C CYS A 57 8.88 -2.58 -3.37
N GLN A 58 8.19 -2.14 -4.42
CA GLN A 58 8.80 -1.40 -5.53
C GLN A 58 9.22 0.02 -5.13
N LEU A 59 8.50 0.67 -4.22
CA LEU A 59 8.88 1.98 -3.68
C LEU A 59 10.14 1.88 -2.79
N LEU A 60 10.17 0.91 -1.89
CA LEU A 60 11.13 0.85 -0.80
C LEU A 60 12.25 -0.17 -0.99
N VAL A 61 12.12 -1.18 -1.84
CA VAL A 61 13.03 -2.36 -1.87
C VAL A 61 13.53 -2.68 -3.29
N LYS A 62 12.62 -2.84 -4.24
CA LYS A 62 12.89 -3.02 -5.66
C LYS A 62 12.86 -1.66 -6.34
N ASN A 63 13.22 -1.61 -7.62
CA ASN A 63 13.05 -0.46 -8.51
C ASN A 63 13.35 -0.98 -9.92
N GLN A 64 12.57 -1.98 -10.35
CA GLN A 64 12.92 -2.78 -11.52
C GLN A 64 12.74 -2.00 -12.82
N ASP A 65 11.78 -1.08 -12.89
CA ASP A 65 11.42 -0.34 -14.10
C ASP A 65 11.29 1.18 -13.90
N ARG A 66 11.56 1.70 -12.68
CA ARG A 66 11.42 3.12 -12.28
C ARG A 66 10.03 3.70 -12.38
N ARG A 67 9.01 2.92 -12.73
CA ARG A 67 7.64 3.43 -12.88
C ARG A 67 6.96 3.73 -11.55
N LEU A 68 7.34 2.99 -10.50
CA LEU A 68 6.86 3.19 -9.13
C LEU A 68 7.88 3.94 -8.26
N ASP A 69 8.92 4.56 -8.83
CA ASP A 69 10.00 5.17 -8.05
C ASP A 69 9.70 6.61 -7.65
N TRP A 70 9.36 6.80 -6.38
CA TRP A 70 9.23 8.13 -5.79
C TRP A 70 10.54 8.72 -5.28
N GLY A 71 11.68 8.08 -5.54
CA GLY A 71 13.00 8.52 -5.06
C GLY A 71 13.25 8.26 -3.58
N VAL A 72 12.38 7.49 -2.91
CA VAL A 72 12.44 7.22 -1.47
C VAL A 72 13.36 6.05 -1.12
N ARG A 73 13.76 5.24 -2.11
CA ARG A 73 14.68 4.10 -1.95
C ARG A 73 16.01 4.48 -1.29
N SER A 74 16.59 5.64 -1.59
CA SER A 74 17.85 6.10 -0.98
C SER A 74 17.69 6.41 0.52
N ARG A 75 16.45 6.47 1.03
CA ARG A 75 16.09 6.89 2.38
C ARG A 75 15.51 5.76 3.23
N ARG A 76 15.66 4.49 2.81
CA ARG A 76 15.27 3.26 3.56
C ARG A 76 15.69 3.24 5.03
N ARG A 77 16.78 3.92 5.39
CA ARG A 77 17.24 4.04 6.79
C ARG A 77 16.28 4.82 7.68
N LYS A 78 15.46 5.70 7.10
CA LYS A 78 14.43 6.47 7.80
C LYS A 78 13.12 5.69 7.98
N VAL A 79 12.96 4.51 7.38
CA VAL A 79 11.73 3.72 7.46
C VAL A 79 11.86 2.71 8.61
N ASP A 80 11.20 2.98 9.73
CA ASP A 80 10.99 2.04 10.84
C ASP A 80 9.65 1.31 10.69
N GLY A 81 9.27 0.50 11.69
CA GLY A 81 8.03 -0.28 11.67
C GLY A 81 6.78 0.59 11.53
N TYR A 82 6.68 1.66 12.33
CA TYR A 82 5.56 2.60 12.28
C TYR A 82 5.40 3.25 10.89
N ARG A 83 6.50 3.77 10.33
CA ARG A 83 6.48 4.39 9.00
C ARG A 83 6.19 3.38 7.90
N LEU A 84 6.73 2.16 8.01
CA LEU A 84 6.44 1.09 7.05
C LEU A 84 4.94 0.76 7.07
N MET A 85 4.36 0.58 8.26
CA MET A 85 2.95 0.27 8.43
C MET A 85 2.06 1.38 7.88
N THR A 86 2.40 2.64 8.17
CA THR A 86 1.70 3.83 7.65
C THR A 86 1.71 3.86 6.12
N ILE A 87 2.88 3.68 5.50
CA ILE A 87 3.02 3.68 4.04
C ILE A 87 2.24 2.51 3.43
N TYR A 88 2.34 1.32 4.02
CA TYR A 88 1.60 0.14 3.58
C TYR A 88 0.09 0.38 3.62
N TRP A 89 -0.41 0.91 4.73
CA TRP A 89 -1.83 1.20 4.89
C TRP A 89 -2.33 2.23 3.89
N TRP A 90 -1.57 3.30 3.62
CA TRP A 90 -1.93 4.23 2.53
C TRP A 90 -1.99 3.56 1.16
N MET A 91 -1.09 2.62 0.85
CA MET A 91 -1.15 1.85 -0.40
C MET A 91 -2.34 0.90 -0.44
N LEU A 92 -2.75 0.34 0.70
CA LEU A 92 -3.96 -0.47 0.80
C LEU A 92 -5.21 0.37 0.54
N LEU A 93 -5.34 1.54 1.19
CA LEU A 93 -6.44 2.48 0.92
C LEU A 93 -6.44 2.95 -0.54
N TYR A 94 -5.27 3.15 -1.15
CA TYR A 94 -5.16 3.48 -2.56
C TYR A 94 -5.73 2.38 -3.48
N HIS A 95 -5.53 1.10 -3.15
CA HIS A 95 -6.16 0.00 -3.90
C HIS A 95 -7.69 0.01 -3.76
N LEU A 96 -8.23 0.44 -2.61
CA LEU A 96 -9.69 0.65 -2.47
C LEU A 96 -10.19 1.79 -3.36
N VAL A 97 -9.40 2.85 -3.53
CA VAL A 97 -9.71 3.91 -4.51
C VAL A 97 -9.73 3.33 -5.93
N LEU A 98 -8.71 2.53 -6.31
CA LEU A 98 -8.68 1.89 -7.64
C LEU A 98 -9.90 0.99 -7.86
N TYR A 99 -10.25 0.18 -6.86
CA TYR A 99 -11.43 -0.69 -6.89
C TYR A 99 -12.72 0.11 -7.13
N ARG A 100 -12.92 1.21 -6.41
CA ARG A 100 -14.09 2.08 -6.59
C ARG A 100 -14.29 2.54 -8.03
N HIS A 101 -13.19 2.84 -8.73
CA HIS A 101 -13.23 3.40 -10.09
C HIS A 101 -13.32 2.33 -11.17
N GLN A 102 -12.63 1.21 -11.00
CA GLN A 102 -12.54 0.17 -12.03
C GLN A 102 -13.61 -0.91 -11.87
N GLY A 103 -14.16 -1.09 -10.67
CA GLY A 103 -15.13 -2.13 -10.35
C GLY A 103 -14.53 -3.54 -10.42
N PHE A 104 -15.38 -4.54 -10.18
CA PHE A 104 -15.10 -5.95 -10.40
C PHE A 104 -16.42 -6.67 -10.68
N ASP A 105 -16.46 -7.55 -11.68
CA ASP A 105 -17.71 -8.19 -12.08
C ASP A 105 -18.35 -8.99 -10.94
N GLY A 106 -19.66 -8.77 -10.74
CA GLY A 106 -20.42 -9.41 -9.68
C GLY A 106 -20.26 -8.78 -8.29
N HIS A 107 -19.66 -7.59 -8.23
CA HIS A 107 -19.50 -6.79 -7.03
C HIS A 107 -19.97 -5.34 -7.26
N ASP A 108 -20.62 -4.74 -6.26
CA ASP A 108 -20.94 -3.31 -6.26
C ASP A 108 -19.99 -2.58 -5.30
N PRO A 109 -19.09 -1.72 -5.81
CA PRO A 109 -18.21 -0.96 -4.94
C PRO A 109 -18.95 -0.12 -3.89
N GLN A 110 -20.19 0.32 -4.11
CA GLN A 110 -20.94 1.08 -3.10
C GLN A 110 -21.27 0.23 -1.86
N ASP A 111 -21.56 -1.05 -2.05
CA ASP A 111 -21.89 -1.98 -0.98
C ASP A 111 -20.63 -2.54 -0.30
N ASP A 112 -19.59 -2.82 -1.09
CA ASP A 112 -18.38 -3.48 -0.60
C ASP A 112 -17.35 -2.53 0.04
N LEU A 113 -17.25 -1.28 -0.45
CA LEU A 113 -16.23 -0.34 0.04
C LEU A 113 -16.32 -0.04 1.54
N PRO A 114 -17.52 0.10 2.16
CA PRO A 114 -17.63 0.20 3.61
C PRO A 114 -16.96 -0.97 4.33
N LEU A 115 -17.21 -2.21 3.89
CA LEU A 115 -16.64 -3.43 4.50
C LEU A 115 -15.11 -3.45 4.42
N PHE A 116 -14.55 -3.14 3.24
CA PHE A 116 -13.10 -3.11 3.06
C PHE A 116 -12.43 -1.95 3.79
N ARG A 117 -13.11 -0.81 3.91
CA ARG A 117 -12.62 0.34 4.70
C ARG A 117 -12.55 -0.01 6.18
N GLU A 118 -13.59 -0.62 6.73
CA GLU A 118 -13.63 -1.08 8.12
C GLU A 118 -12.52 -2.10 8.39
N ALA A 119 -12.32 -3.06 7.49
CA ALA A 119 -11.21 -4.01 7.59
C ALA A 119 -9.84 -3.32 7.56
N ALA A 120 -9.63 -2.35 6.67
CA ALA A 120 -8.37 -1.59 6.62
C ALA A 120 -8.12 -0.79 7.91
N GLN A 121 -9.16 -0.23 8.51
CA GLN A 121 -9.06 0.48 9.79
C GLN A 121 -8.79 -0.48 10.96
N ALA A 122 -9.52 -1.60 11.04
CA ALA A 122 -9.32 -2.63 12.06
C ALA A 122 -7.91 -3.23 12.00
N PHE A 123 -7.40 -3.50 10.79
CA PHE A 123 -6.02 -3.91 10.57
C PHE A 123 -5.03 -2.90 11.15
N LEU A 124 -5.13 -1.61 10.78
CA LEU A 124 -4.21 -0.59 11.27
C LEU A 124 -4.28 -0.45 12.79
N GLN A 125 -5.50 -0.46 13.36
CA GLN A 125 -5.70 -0.35 14.80
C GLN A 125 -5.02 -1.48 15.56
N ARG A 126 -5.16 -2.72 15.07
CA ARG A 126 -4.53 -3.90 15.67
C ARG A 126 -3.00 -3.83 15.63
N GLU A 127 -2.43 -3.33 14.55
CA GLU A 127 -0.98 -3.23 14.39
C GLU A 127 -0.34 -2.11 15.22
N LEU A 128 -1.13 -1.11 15.64
CA LEU A 128 -0.63 0.05 16.37
C LEU A 128 -1.01 0.07 17.84
N ASP A 129 -1.90 -0.78 18.32
CA ASP A 129 -2.24 -0.93 19.74
C ASP A 129 -0.97 -1.19 20.59
N PRO A 130 -0.68 -0.43 21.66
CA PRO A 130 -1.53 0.53 22.39
C PRO A 130 -1.30 2.02 22.08
N LEU A 131 -0.80 2.38 20.90
CA LEU A 131 -0.66 3.79 20.52
C LEU A 131 -2.05 4.46 20.51
N PRO A 132 -2.24 5.59 21.22
CA PRO A 132 -3.50 6.31 21.21
C PRO A 132 -3.88 6.68 19.77
N ILE A 133 -5.10 6.36 19.36
CA ILE A 133 -5.62 6.57 17.99
C ILE A 133 -5.47 8.04 17.56
N GLU A 134 -5.54 8.98 18.51
CA GLU A 134 -5.32 10.42 18.28
C GLU A 134 -3.94 10.75 17.69
N HIS A 135 -2.96 9.86 17.83
CA HIS A 135 -1.60 9.97 17.28
C HIS A 135 -1.33 8.95 16.16
N GLY A 136 -2.34 8.14 15.80
CA GLY A 136 -2.23 7.13 14.76
C GLY A 136 -2.21 7.75 13.35
N PRO A 137 -1.78 6.99 12.34
CA PRO A 137 -1.86 7.41 10.95
C PRO A 137 -3.29 7.73 10.55
N SER A 138 -3.49 8.89 9.94
CA SER A 138 -4.71 9.26 9.25
C SER A 138 -4.56 9.05 7.74
N PRO A 139 -5.66 8.92 6.98
CA PRO A 139 -5.58 8.99 5.53
C PRO A 139 -4.96 10.32 5.09
N TRP A 140 -4.38 10.36 3.88
CA TRP A 140 -3.69 11.56 3.39
C TRP A 140 -4.60 12.80 3.27
N THR A 141 -5.93 12.62 3.20
CA THR A 141 -6.95 13.68 3.27
C THR A 141 -8.27 13.13 3.85
N GLU A 142 -9.16 14.00 4.35
CA GLU A 142 -10.46 13.60 4.93
C GLU A 142 -11.41 12.88 3.96
N ARG A 143 -11.39 13.24 2.67
CA ARG A 143 -12.28 12.68 1.64
C ARG A 143 -11.55 11.77 0.66
N TRP A 144 -10.49 11.11 1.13
CA TRP A 144 -9.62 10.26 0.32
C TRP A 144 -10.39 9.20 -0.49
N ASP A 145 -11.49 8.69 0.06
CA ASP A 145 -12.36 7.68 -0.53
C ASP A 145 -13.15 8.17 -1.75
N ARG A 146 -13.29 9.49 -1.90
CA ARG A 146 -13.99 10.14 -3.04
C ARG A 146 -13.05 10.60 -4.15
N GLN A 147 -11.74 10.54 -3.93
CA GLN A 147 -10.75 11.01 -4.88
C GLN A 147 -10.57 10.05 -6.06
N PHE A 148 -10.06 10.58 -7.18
CA PHE A 148 -9.56 9.78 -8.30
C PHE A 148 -8.12 9.33 -8.06
N ALA A 149 -7.70 8.27 -8.77
CA ALA A 149 -6.38 7.65 -8.56
C ALA A 149 -5.22 8.66 -8.60
N LEU A 150 -5.21 9.59 -9.55
CA LEU A 150 -4.14 10.60 -9.66
C LEU A 150 -4.12 11.55 -8.44
N GLU A 151 -5.29 12.01 -7.99
CA GLU A 151 -5.41 12.91 -6.84
C GLU A 151 -4.97 12.21 -5.54
N SER A 152 -5.37 10.96 -5.36
CA SER A 152 -4.92 10.13 -4.24
C SER A 152 -3.41 9.93 -4.26
N ALA A 153 -2.84 9.56 -5.42
CA ALA A 153 -1.39 9.35 -5.54
C ALA A 153 -0.59 10.64 -5.28
N MET A 154 -1.12 11.80 -5.68
CA MET A 154 -0.56 13.11 -5.35
C MET A 154 -0.53 13.35 -3.82
N GLY A 155 -1.65 13.13 -3.13
CA GLY A 155 -1.74 13.31 -1.69
C GLY A 155 -0.85 12.32 -0.93
N ILE A 156 -0.82 11.05 -1.33
CA ILE A 156 0.03 10.04 -0.72
C ILE A 156 1.51 10.37 -0.94
N TYR A 157 1.91 10.81 -2.14
CA TYR A 157 3.30 11.20 -2.42
C TYR A 157 3.79 12.27 -1.43
N ASP A 158 3.00 13.33 -1.24
CA ASP A 158 3.35 14.44 -0.36
C ASP A 158 3.43 13.98 1.11
N ASN A 159 2.48 13.16 1.54
CA ASN A 159 2.46 12.61 2.90
C ASN A 159 3.63 11.65 3.15
N VAL A 160 4.00 10.80 2.19
CA VAL A 160 5.18 9.93 2.30
C VAL A 160 6.46 10.76 2.37
N HIS A 161 6.58 11.83 1.58
CA HIS A 161 7.73 12.72 1.66
C HIS A 161 7.80 13.45 3.00
N GLY A 162 6.68 13.97 3.50
CA GLY A 162 6.56 14.58 4.82
C GLY A 162 6.93 13.62 5.95
N LEU A 163 6.37 12.41 5.95
CA LEU A 163 6.63 11.34 6.93
C LEU A 163 8.12 10.95 7.01
N LEU A 164 8.83 11.05 5.88
CA LEU A 164 10.26 10.76 5.77
C LEU A 164 11.15 12.01 5.90
N GLY A 165 10.57 13.18 6.16
CA GLY A 165 11.29 14.47 6.23
C GLY A 165 12.08 14.74 4.96
N LEU A 166 11.44 14.61 3.80
CA LEU A 166 11.99 14.83 2.47
C LEU A 166 11.34 16.05 1.83
N HIS A 167 12.13 16.81 1.10
CA HIS A 167 11.63 17.93 0.31
C HIS A 167 10.86 17.43 -0.92
N VAL A 168 9.73 18.09 -1.21
CA VAL A 168 8.92 17.82 -2.40
C VAL A 168 9.38 18.73 -3.55
N ASP A 169 10.05 18.12 -4.53
CA ASP A 169 10.34 18.76 -5.82
C ASP A 169 9.09 18.64 -6.71
N LEU A 170 8.41 19.76 -6.96
CA LEU A 170 7.15 19.82 -7.71
C LEU A 170 7.28 19.25 -9.13
N THR A 171 8.39 19.53 -9.82
CA THR A 171 8.61 19.06 -11.19
C THR A 171 8.81 17.54 -11.22
N LYS A 172 9.60 16.99 -10.28
CA LYS A 172 9.76 15.54 -10.17
C LYS A 172 8.49 14.84 -9.69
N ARG A 173 7.74 15.49 -8.80
CA ARG A 173 6.48 14.96 -8.26
C ARG A 173 5.49 14.66 -9.37
N ILE A 174 5.24 15.60 -10.29
CA ILE A 174 4.29 15.40 -11.39
C ILE A 174 4.65 14.14 -12.19
N ASN A 175 5.90 14.03 -12.63
CA ASN A 175 6.36 12.89 -13.42
C ASN A 175 6.27 11.56 -12.64
N ARG A 176 6.71 11.55 -11.38
CA ARG A 176 6.71 10.35 -10.53
C ARG A 176 5.31 9.87 -10.20
N VAL A 177 4.41 10.80 -9.88
CA VAL A 177 3.02 10.49 -9.55
C VAL A 177 2.28 10.00 -10.79
N SER A 178 2.46 10.65 -11.95
CA SER A 178 1.85 10.19 -13.20
C SER A 178 2.29 8.77 -13.57
N LEU A 179 3.59 8.47 -13.55
CA LEU A 179 4.11 7.13 -13.82
C LEU A 179 3.57 6.10 -12.81
N PHE A 180 3.51 6.48 -11.54
CA PHE A 180 2.99 5.63 -10.48
C PHE A 180 1.51 5.31 -10.69
N THR A 181 0.67 6.31 -10.96
CA THR A 181 -0.77 6.12 -11.18
C THR A 181 -1.01 5.21 -12.38
N THR A 182 -0.35 5.47 -13.51
CA THR A 182 -0.49 4.61 -14.69
C THR A 182 -0.04 3.17 -14.43
N ALA A 183 1.10 2.97 -13.75
CA ALA A 183 1.61 1.63 -13.47
C ALA A 183 0.71 0.85 -12.50
N THR A 184 0.20 1.53 -11.46
CA THR A 184 -0.68 0.91 -10.47
C THR A 184 -2.06 0.60 -11.04
N GLU A 185 -2.65 1.49 -11.85
CA GLU A 185 -3.91 1.20 -12.56
C GLU A 185 -3.78 0.02 -13.51
N GLN A 186 -2.68 -0.07 -14.27
CA GLN A 186 -2.42 -1.22 -15.16
C GLN A 186 -2.20 -2.52 -14.39
N GLY A 187 -1.47 -2.46 -13.26
CA GLY A 187 -1.27 -3.61 -12.39
C GLY A 187 -2.57 -4.11 -11.80
N PHE A 188 -3.40 -3.20 -11.30
CA PHE A 188 -4.71 -3.48 -10.73
C PHE A 188 -5.66 -4.11 -11.75
N GLY A 189 -5.77 -3.53 -12.94
CA GLY A 189 -6.60 -4.09 -14.02
C GLY A 189 -6.16 -5.48 -14.49
N LYS A 190 -4.85 -5.81 -14.40
CA LYS A 190 -4.37 -7.18 -14.66
C LYS A 190 -4.74 -8.15 -13.54
N ALA A 191 -4.64 -7.72 -12.29
CA ALA A 191 -4.97 -8.53 -11.12
C ALA A 191 -6.46 -8.88 -11.10
N ILE A 192 -7.34 -7.93 -11.42
CA ILE A 192 -8.78 -8.15 -11.60
C ILE A 192 -9.05 -9.25 -12.63
N LYS A 193 -8.47 -9.14 -13.83
CA LYS A 193 -8.66 -10.13 -14.89
C LYS A 193 -8.19 -11.53 -14.48
N GLN A 194 -7.12 -11.62 -13.70
CA GLN A 194 -6.62 -12.91 -13.20
C GLN A 194 -7.58 -13.52 -12.18
N LEU A 195 -8.19 -12.72 -11.31
CA LEU A 195 -9.22 -13.18 -10.38
C LEU A 195 -10.48 -13.67 -11.09
N GLU A 196 -10.91 -12.97 -12.16
CA GLU A 196 -12.07 -13.38 -12.97
C GLU A 196 -11.85 -14.73 -13.63
N VAL A 197 -10.64 -14.97 -14.18
CA VAL A 197 -10.29 -16.25 -14.84
C VAL A 197 -10.09 -17.38 -13.83
N GLY A 198 -9.53 -17.10 -12.64
CA GLY A 198 -9.30 -18.10 -11.60
C GLY A 198 -10.53 -18.43 -10.74
N GLY A 199 -11.62 -17.68 -10.90
CA GLY A 199 -12.90 -17.88 -10.22
C GLY A 199 -13.95 -18.68 -11.00
N GLN A 200 -13.64 -19.08 -12.24
CA GLN A 200 -14.39 -20.05 -13.05
C GLN A 200 -13.92 -21.48 -12.76
#